data_AF-A0A934U779-F1
#
_entry.id   AF-A0A934U779-F1
#
_cell.length_a   1.000
_cell.length_b   1.000
_cell.length_c   1.000
_cell.angle_alpha   90.00
_cell.angle_beta   90.00
_cell.angle_gamma   90.00
#
_symmetry.space_group_name_H-M   'P 1'
#
loop_
_entity.id
_entity.type
_entity.pdbx_description
1 polymer ?
#
loop_
_entity_poly.entity_id
_entity_poly.type
_entity_poly.pdbx_seq_one_letter_code
_entity_poly.pdbx_strand_id
1 'polypeptide(L)'
;MDAVGEDDPRERFQVAYLAALRGAAAVLGAHAASRTGREKSRSAWVLMARSAPEFVMWADYFAEHSATRAALEAGLSREISDRQADDFFDRVGAFLHDVEDLLGDGARLRPEPGWGSEVSA
;
A
#
# COMPACT_ATOMS: atom_id res chain seq x y z
N MET A 1 31.55 -6.83 -18.75
CA MET A 1 30.07 -6.82 -18.84
C MET A 1 29.61 -7.59 -17.63
N ASP A 2 29.70 -6.93 -16.49
CA ASP A 2 29.39 -7.50 -15.18
C ASP A 2 27.87 -7.53 -15.07
N ALA A 3 27.33 -8.74 -15.00
CA ALA A 3 25.91 -8.93 -14.83
C ALA A 3 25.52 -8.38 -13.45
N VAL A 4 24.90 -7.19 -13.43
CA VAL A 4 24.08 -6.69 -12.33
C VAL A 4 22.89 -7.64 -12.19
N GLY A 5 23.12 -8.75 -11.51
CA GLY A 5 22.19 -9.86 -11.37
C GLY A 5 21.88 -10.25 -9.92
N GLU A 6 22.39 -9.50 -8.94
CA GLU A 6 22.03 -9.64 -7.53
C GLU A 6 21.55 -8.27 -7.03
N ASP A 7 20.24 -8.03 -7.09
CA ASP A 7 19.54 -6.84 -6.60
C ASP A 7 19.99 -6.52 -5.16
N ASP A 8 20.52 -5.32 -4.85
CA ASP A 8 20.93 -4.97 -3.47
C ASP A 8 19.70 -5.14 -2.54
N PRO A 9 19.78 -5.94 -1.46
CA PRO A 9 18.66 -6.14 -0.54
C PRO A 9 18.07 -4.84 0.00
N ARG A 10 18.87 -3.76 0.11
CA ARG A 10 18.39 -2.43 0.50
C ARG A 10 17.57 -1.75 -0.60
N GLU A 11 17.92 -1.94 -1.86
CA GLU A 11 17.16 -1.40 -2.99
C GLU A 11 15.82 -2.13 -3.11
N ARG A 12 15.85 -3.47 -3.05
CA ARG A 12 14.64 -4.32 -3.03
C ARG A 12 13.67 -3.92 -1.92
N PHE A 13 14.18 -3.71 -0.70
CA PHE A 13 13.38 -3.22 0.43
C PHE A 13 12.75 -1.85 0.16
N GLN A 14 13.52 -0.88 -0.37
CA GLN A 14 13.00 0.46 -0.66
C GLN A 14 11.91 0.46 -1.73
N VAL A 15 12.12 -0.31 -2.81
CA VAL A 15 11.14 -0.47 -3.90
C VAL A 15 9.86 -1.13 -3.37
N ALA A 16 9.99 -2.21 -2.59
CA ALA A 16 8.85 -2.88 -1.95
C ALA A 16 8.09 -1.93 -1.01
N TYR A 17 8.80 -1.13 -0.20
CA TYR A 17 8.17 -0.17 0.70
C TYR A 17 7.39 0.91 -0.06
N LEU A 18 7.93 1.39 -1.19
CA LEU A 18 7.25 2.35 -2.04
C LEU A 18 6.00 1.75 -2.70
N ALA A 19 6.02 0.47 -3.07
CA ALA A 19 4.83 -0.24 -3.55
C ALA A 19 3.75 -0.31 -2.45
N ALA A 20 4.14 -0.61 -1.20
CA ALA A 20 3.22 -0.60 -0.07
C ALA A 20 2.58 0.79 0.17
N LEU A 21 3.36 1.88 0.07
CA LEU A 21 2.82 3.25 0.18
C LEU A 21 1.78 3.56 -0.89
N ARG A 22 1.97 3.05 -2.11
CA ARG A 22 0.98 3.20 -3.20
C ARG A 22 -0.29 2.41 -2.92
N GLY A 23 -0.17 1.18 -2.41
CA GLY A 23 -1.32 0.39 -1.96
C GLY A 23 -2.12 1.12 -0.87
N ALA A 24 -1.44 1.66 0.15
CA ALA A 24 -2.10 2.44 1.20
C ALA A 24 -2.81 3.69 0.67
N ALA A 25 -2.22 4.38 -0.32
CA ALA A 25 -2.88 5.50 -0.97
C ALA A 25 -4.14 5.09 -1.76
N ALA A 26 -4.13 3.90 -2.38
CA ALA A 26 -5.30 3.36 -3.07
C ALA A 26 -6.44 3.04 -2.09
N VAL A 27 -6.14 2.40 -0.95
CA VAL A 27 -7.10 2.18 0.14
C VAL A 27 -7.69 3.52 0.60
N LEU A 28 -6.84 4.50 0.92
CA LEU A 28 -7.31 5.83 1.32
C LEU A 28 -8.18 6.51 0.26
N GLY A 29 -7.89 6.30 -1.02
CA GLY A 29 -8.68 6.79 -2.14
C GLY A 29 -10.08 6.14 -2.21
N ALA A 30 -10.16 4.82 -2.01
CA ALA A 30 -11.43 4.09 -1.97
C ALA A 30 -12.34 4.57 -0.82
N HIS A 31 -11.74 4.91 0.33
CA HIS A 31 -12.45 5.42 1.51
C HIS A 31 -12.61 6.96 1.52
N ALA A 32 -12.16 7.69 0.48
CA ALA A 32 -12.20 9.16 0.47
C ALA A 32 -13.63 9.72 0.40
N ALA A 33 -14.58 8.99 -0.19
CA ALA A 33 -15.97 9.42 -0.32
C ALA A 33 -16.72 9.48 1.03
N SER A 34 -16.27 8.73 2.03
CA SER A 34 -16.87 8.73 3.38
C SER A 34 -16.26 9.79 4.32
N ARG A 35 -15.24 10.54 3.88
CA ARG A 35 -14.53 11.52 4.72
C ARG A 35 -15.02 12.96 4.48
N THR A 36 -15.55 13.59 5.53
CA THR A 36 -15.80 15.04 5.55
C THR A 36 -14.54 15.75 6.06
N GLY A 37 -13.61 16.11 5.17
CA GLY A 37 -12.45 16.95 5.49
C GLY A 37 -11.08 16.27 5.32
N ARG A 38 -10.08 17.09 4.93
CA ARG A 38 -8.70 16.66 4.67
C ARG A 38 -7.89 16.71 5.97
N GLU A 39 -7.82 15.59 6.67
CA GLU A 39 -7.09 15.50 7.93
C GLU A 39 -5.56 15.45 7.67
N LYS A 40 -4.82 16.40 8.24
CA LYS A 40 -3.34 16.46 8.22
C LYS A 40 -2.75 15.61 9.36
N SER A 41 -3.00 14.30 9.37
CA SER A 41 -2.27 13.38 10.26
C SER A 41 -1.02 12.79 9.57
N ARG A 42 0.02 12.56 10.38
CA ARG A 42 1.48 12.57 10.05
C ARG A 42 2.08 11.30 9.43
N SER A 43 1.30 10.28 9.07
CA SER A 43 1.80 9.06 8.41
C SER A 43 0.67 8.37 7.64
N ALA A 44 0.95 7.91 6.41
CA ALA A 44 -0.02 7.20 5.57
C ALA A 44 -0.63 5.99 6.28
N TRP A 45 0.16 5.30 7.09
CA TRP A 45 -0.25 4.12 7.85
C TRP A 45 -1.29 4.42 8.94
N VAL A 46 -1.11 5.53 9.67
CA VAL A 46 -2.07 5.97 10.69
C VAL A 46 -3.41 6.34 10.07
N LEU A 47 -3.38 6.98 8.89
CA LEU A 47 -4.60 7.30 8.16
C LEU A 47 -5.29 6.04 7.63
N MET A 48 -4.52 5.07 7.13
CA MET A 48 -5.04 3.80 6.62
C MET A 48 -5.73 3.01 7.74
N ALA A 49 -5.07 2.80 8.88
CA ALA A 49 -5.63 2.12 10.05
C ALA A 49 -6.96 2.71 10.53
N ARG A 50 -7.12 4.04 10.43
CA ARG A 50 -8.37 4.74 10.80
C ARG A 50 -9.46 4.60 9.75
N SER A 51 -9.10 4.58 8.47
CA SER A 51 -10.06 4.62 7.35
C SER A 51 -10.52 3.22 6.95
N ALA A 52 -9.65 2.23 7.10
CA ALA A 52 -9.88 0.82 6.80
C ALA A 52 -9.34 -0.02 7.97
N PRO A 53 -10.12 -0.19 9.06
CA PRO A 53 -9.71 -0.94 10.26
C PRO A 53 -9.25 -2.37 9.98
N GLU A 54 -9.76 -2.98 8.90
CA GLU A 54 -9.36 -4.29 8.40
C GLU A 54 -7.88 -4.35 7.98
N PHE A 55 -7.25 -3.20 7.68
CA PHE A 55 -5.83 -3.08 7.36
C PHE A 55 -4.95 -2.65 8.55
N VAL A 56 -5.46 -2.61 9.78
CA VAL A 56 -4.67 -2.19 10.97
C VAL A 56 -3.39 -3.00 11.14
N MET A 57 -3.46 -4.33 11.00
CA MET A 57 -2.28 -5.19 11.14
C MET A 57 -1.20 -4.87 10.09
N TRP A 58 -1.63 -4.51 8.87
CA TRP A 58 -0.73 -4.07 7.83
C TRP A 58 -0.12 -2.69 8.14
N ALA A 59 -0.94 -1.75 8.61
CA ALA A 59 -0.50 -0.42 9.00
C ALA A 59 0.58 -0.48 10.10
N ASP A 60 0.37 -1.28 11.13
CA ASP A 60 1.31 -1.46 12.23
C ASP A 60 2.63 -2.06 11.73
N TYR A 61 2.55 -3.14 10.93
CA TYR A 61 3.72 -3.77 10.33
C TYR A 61 4.57 -2.78 9.52
N PHE A 62 3.97 -2.02 8.59
CA PHE A 62 4.73 -1.06 7.78
C PHE A 62 5.21 0.17 8.57
N ALA A 63 4.50 0.55 9.63
CA ALA A 63 4.92 1.61 10.53
C ALA A 63 6.24 1.26 11.24
N GLU A 64 6.37 0.02 11.73
CA GLU A 64 7.60 -0.49 12.35
C GLU A 64 8.82 -0.40 11.40
N HIS A 65 8.60 -0.64 10.11
CA HIS A 65 9.63 -0.58 9.07
C HIS A 65 9.94 0.85 8.55
N SER A 66 9.17 1.86 8.95
CA SER A 66 9.33 3.25 8.47
C SER A 66 10.69 3.86 8.83
N ALA A 67 11.20 3.56 10.03
CA ALA A 67 12.48 4.08 10.49
C ALA A 67 13.66 3.47 9.70
N THR A 68 13.56 2.19 9.34
CA THR A 68 14.53 1.52 8.47
C THR A 68 14.54 2.17 7.09
N ARG A 69 13.37 2.38 6.48
CA ARG A 69 13.25 3.07 5.19
C ARG A 69 13.84 4.49 5.24
N ALA A 70 13.52 5.28 6.25
CA ALA A 70 14.05 6.64 6.41
C ALA A 70 15.57 6.67 6.55
N ALA A 71 16.15 5.68 7.25
CA ALA A 71 17.60 5.55 7.38
C ALA A 71 18.27 5.24 6.03
N LEU A 72 17.71 4.30 5.26
CA LEU A 72 18.24 3.95 3.93
C LEU A 72 18.19 5.13 2.96
N GLU A 73 17.08 5.88 2.92
CA GLU A 73 16.94 7.08 2.08
C GLU A 73 17.91 8.19 2.46
N ALA A 74 18.26 8.29 3.74
CA ALA A 74 19.29 9.21 4.23
C ALA A 74 20.73 8.75 3.93
N GLY A 75 20.89 7.61 3.23
CA GLY A 75 22.20 7.02 2.94
C GLY A 75 22.87 6.40 4.17
N LEU A 76 22.12 6.18 5.26
CA LEU A 76 22.66 5.53 6.45
C LEU A 76 22.73 4.02 6.21
N SER A 77 23.90 3.46 6.52
CA SER A 77 24.12 2.01 6.45
C SER A 77 23.23 1.29 7.45
N ARG A 78 22.16 0.67 6.96
CA ARG A 78 21.38 -0.33 7.70
C ARG A 78 21.68 -1.70 7.12
N GLU A 79 22.00 -2.65 8.00
CA GLU A 79 22.13 -4.04 7.59
C GLU A 79 20.74 -4.60 7.27
N ILE A 80 20.56 -5.02 6.03
CA ILE A 80 19.40 -5.76 5.54
C ILE A 80 19.97 -6.96 4.81
N SER A 81 19.66 -8.15 5.29
CA SER A 81 20.00 -9.40 4.61
C SER A 81 19.05 -9.65 3.45
N ASP A 82 19.49 -10.42 2.45
CA ASP A 82 18.63 -10.88 1.35
C ASP A 82 17.34 -11.52 1.85
N ARG A 83 17.45 -12.39 2.86
CA ARG A 83 16.27 -13.02 3.46
C ARG A 83 15.28 -12.00 4.03
N GLN A 84 15.77 -10.96 4.72
CA GLN A 84 14.88 -9.92 5.25
C GLN A 84 14.23 -9.11 4.13
N ALA A 85 14.95 -8.85 3.04
CA ALA A 85 14.41 -8.17 1.87
C ALA A 85 13.34 -9.02 1.16
N ASP A 86 13.57 -10.33 1.01
CA ASP A 86 12.63 -11.28 0.42
C ASP A 86 11.39 -11.46 1.29
N ASP A 87 11.56 -11.70 2.60
CA ASP A 87 10.45 -11.82 3.55
C ASP A 87 9.60 -10.53 3.53
N PHE A 88 10.23 -9.36 3.46
CA PHE A 88 9.52 -8.08 3.35
C PHE A 88 8.80 -7.92 2.00
N PHE A 89 9.44 -8.33 0.89
CA PHE A 89 8.85 -8.30 -0.45
C PHE A 89 7.60 -9.19 -0.54
N ASP A 90 7.68 -10.43 -0.05
CA ASP A 90 6.55 -11.36 0.01
C ASP A 90 5.41 -10.78 0.86
N ARG A 91 5.77 -10.13 1.97
CA ARG A 91 4.80 -9.49 2.87
C ARG A 91 4.13 -8.27 2.23
N VAL A 92 4.85 -7.49 1.43
CA VAL A 92 4.27 -6.43 0.58
C VAL A 92 3.35 -7.02 -0.48
N GLY A 93 3.74 -8.13 -1.12
CA GLY A 93 2.90 -8.82 -2.10
C GLY A 93 1.56 -9.26 -1.53
N ALA A 94 1.58 -9.88 -0.34
CA ALA A 94 0.35 -10.26 0.37
C ALA A 94 -0.53 -9.05 0.72
N PHE A 95 0.07 -7.94 1.17
CA PHE A 95 -0.69 -6.71 1.40
C PHE A 95 -1.34 -6.16 0.13
N LEU A 96 -0.62 -6.13 -1.00
CA LEU A 96 -1.17 -5.63 -2.26
C LEU A 96 -2.29 -6.52 -2.78
N HIS A 97 -2.23 -7.83 -2.55
CA HIS A 97 -3.34 -8.73 -2.85
C HIS A 97 -4.61 -8.37 -2.06
N ASP A 98 -4.50 -8.13 -0.75
CA ASP A 98 -5.63 -7.69 0.07
C ASP A 98 -6.19 -6.33 -0.40
N VAL A 99 -5.32 -5.41 -0.83
CA VAL A 99 -5.75 -4.12 -1.41
C VAL A 99 -6.51 -4.33 -2.73
N GLU A 100 -6.03 -5.21 -3.60
CA GLU A 100 -6.70 -5.56 -4.86
C GLU A 100 -8.08 -6.15 -4.62
N ASP A 101 -8.22 -7.03 -3.62
CA ASP A 101 -9.51 -7.60 -3.21
C ASP A 101 -10.49 -6.53 -2.72
N LEU A 102 -10.05 -5.63 -1.83
CA LEU A 102 -10.85 -4.49 -1.37
C LEU A 102 -11.34 -3.62 -2.54
N LEU A 103 -10.45 -3.29 -3.47
CA LEU A 103 -10.77 -2.46 -4.62
C LEU A 103 -11.72 -3.19 -5.59
N GLY A 104 -11.54 -4.49 -5.77
CA GLY A 104 -12.43 -5.34 -6.56
C GLY A 104 -13.84 -5.38 -5.98
N ASP A 105 -13.96 -5.51 -4.66
CA ASP A 105 -15.26 -5.49 -3.97
C ASP A 105 -15.92 -4.11 -4.03
N GLY A 106 -15.17 -3.04 -3.78
CA GLY A 106 -15.68 -1.67 -3.92
C GLY A 106 -16.16 -1.35 -5.34
N ALA A 107 -15.44 -1.82 -6.36
CA ALA A 107 -15.85 -1.67 -7.76
C ALA A 107 -17.14 -2.45 -8.08
N ARG A 108 -17.30 -3.67 -7.55
CA ARG A 108 -18.52 -4.48 -7.71
C ARG A 108 -19.73 -3.86 -7.01
N LEU A 109 -19.53 -3.26 -5.85
CA LEU A 109 -20.58 -2.65 -5.04
C LEU A 109 -21.05 -1.29 -5.58
N ARG A 110 -20.36 -0.69 -6.56
CA ARG A 110 -20.84 0.51 -7.25
C ARG A 110 -21.76 0.08 -8.39
N PRO A 111 -23.10 0.06 -8.22
CA PRO A 111 -24.00 -0.28 -9.32
C PRO A 111 -23.82 0.73 -10.45
N GLU A 112 -23.74 0.23 -11.69
CA GLU A 112 -23.84 1.06 -12.89
C GLU A 112 -25.15 1.87 -12.80
N PRO A 113 -25.14 3.20 -13.06
CA PRO A 113 -26.38 3.95 -13.17
C PRO A 113 -27.17 3.35 -14.33
N GLY A 114 -28.23 2.61 -14.00
CA GLY A 114 -29.07 1.94 -14.97
C GLY A 114 -29.55 2.93 -16.02
N TRP A 115 -29.05 2.79 -17.24
CA TRP A 115 -29.65 3.46 -18.38
C TRP A 115 -31.05 2.91 -18.54
N GLY A 116 -32.01 3.80 -18.29
CA GLY A 116 -33.43 3.54 -18.34
C GLY A 116 -33.82 2.92 -19.68
N SER A 117 -34.55 1.82 -19.56
CA SER A 117 -35.41 1.34 -20.62
C SER A 117 -36.50 2.38 -20.86
N GLU A 118 -36.36 3.25 -21.85
CA GLU A 118 -37.48 4.03 -22.37
C GLU A 118 -37.16 4.60 -23.76
N VAL A 119 -37.60 3.89 -24.81
CA VAL A 119 -38.39 4.49 -25.90
C VAL A 119 -39.13 3.38 -26.65
N SER A 120 -40.38 3.17 -26.28
CA SER A 120 -41.42 2.60 -27.14
C SER A 120 -42.74 3.27 -26.76
N ALA A 121 -43.12 4.26 -27.56
CA ALA A 121 -44.50 4.70 -27.79
C ALA A 121 -44.52 5.50 -29.09
#